data_AF-A0A7C6PYG6-F1
#
_entry.id   AF-A0A7C6PYG6-F1
#
_cell.length_a   1.000
_cell.length_b   1.000
_cell.length_c   1.000
_cell.angle_alpha   90.00
_cell.angle_beta   90.00
_cell.angle_gamma   90.00
#
_symmetry.space_group_name_H-M   'P 1'
#
loop_
_entity.id
_entity.type
_entity.pdbx_description
1 polymer ?
#
loop_
_entity_poly.entity_id
_entity_poly.type
_entity_poly.pdbx_seq_one_letter_code
_entity_poly.pdbx_strand_id
1 'polypeptide(L)' 'ALFSLDEKLRLPIVLHYIEGFSIKEVAEILRLPQGTVKSRMLRGRQKLKKILGEEGQFSCETCETLGN' A
#
# COMPACT_ATOMS: atom_id res chain seq x y z
N ALA A 1 5.88 15.13 2.76
CA ALA A 1 6.22 13.69 2.68
C ALA A 1 5.06 12.84 2.15
N LEU A 2 3.86 12.86 2.77
CA LEU A 2 2.72 12.00 2.38
C LEU A 2 2.10 12.33 0.99
N PHE A 3 2.20 13.58 0.53
CA PHE A 3 1.72 14.01 -0.79
C PHE A 3 2.70 13.74 -1.95
N SER A 4 3.95 13.33 -1.66
CA SER A 4 4.92 12.92 -2.69
C SER A 4 4.74 11.47 -3.14
N LEU A 5 3.82 10.76 -2.49
CA LEU A 5 3.44 9.39 -2.84
C LEU A 5 2.32 9.40 -3.87
N ASP A 6 2.39 8.46 -4.81
CA ASP A 6 1.29 8.18 -5.71
C ASP A 6 0.00 7.94 -4.92
N GLU A 7 -1.09 8.53 -5.40
CA GLU A 7 -2.39 8.39 -4.78
C GLU A 7 -2.81 6.92 -4.63
N LYS A 8 -2.42 6.09 -5.61
CA LYS A 8 -2.61 4.63 -5.61
C LYS A 8 -2.01 3.91 -4.41
N LEU A 9 -0.94 4.46 -3.82
CA LEU A 9 -0.25 3.93 -2.63
C LEU A 9 -0.76 4.59 -1.35
N ARG A 10 -1.18 5.86 -1.42
CA ARG A 10 -1.72 6.64 -0.31
C ARG A 10 -3.08 6.13 0.15
N LEU A 11 -3.99 5.87 -0.79
CA LEU A 11 -5.36 5.43 -0.54
C LEU A 11 -5.47 4.25 0.45
N PRO A 12 -4.80 3.10 0.22
CA PRO A 12 -4.92 1.97 1.15
C PRO A 12 -4.29 2.24 2.52
N ILE A 13 -3.29 3.12 2.61
CA ILE A 13 -2.70 3.54 3.88
C ILE A 13 -3.71 4.41 4.66
N VAL A 14 -4.35 5.37 3.98
CA VAL A 14 -5.36 6.24 4.60
C VAL A 14 -6.56 5.42 5.08
N LEU A 15 -7.12 4.57 4.21
CA LEU A 15 -8.27 3.73 4.57
C LEU A 15 -7.98 2.79 5.75
N HIS A 16 -6.76 2.26 5.85
CA HIS A 16 -6.42 1.37 6.96
C HIS A 16 -6.07 2.11 8.25
N TYR A 17 -5.19 3.12 8.18
CA TYR A 17 -4.65 3.78 9.37
C TYR A 17 -5.51 4.93 9.89
N ILE A 18 -6.25 5.61 9.01
CA ILE A 18 -7.11 6.74 9.38
C ILE A 18 -8.54 6.26 9.62
N GLU A 19 -9.10 5.50 8.69
CA GLU A 19 -10.48 5.02 8.80
C GLU A 19 -10.61 3.73 9.62
N GLY A 20 -9.51 3.00 9.83
CA GLY A 20 -9.51 1.76 10.61
C GLY A 20 -10.07 0.54 9.89
N PHE A 21 -10.26 0.61 8.57
CA PHE A 21 -10.78 -0.51 7.78
C PHE A 21 -9.80 -1.70 7.75
N SER A 22 -10.35 -2.91 7.74
CA SER A 22 -9.56 -4.13 7.56
C SER A 22 -9.00 -4.24 6.13
N ILE A 23 -7.93 -5.02 5.94
CA ILE A 23 -7.32 -5.23 4.60
C ILE A 23 -8.34 -5.77 3.59
N LYS A 24 -9.32 -6.56 4.06
CA LYS A 24 -10.45 -7.07 3.27
C LYS A 24 -11.35 -5.94 2.78
N GLU A 25 -11.80 -5.07 3.68
CA GLU A 25 -12.67 -3.94 3.33
C GLU A 25 -11.95 -2.97 2.40
N VAL A 26 -10.68 -2.67 2.66
CA VAL A 26 -9.87 -1.82 1.77
C VAL A 26 -9.75 -2.42 0.36
N ALA A 27 -9.58 -3.75 0.27
CA ALA A 27 -9.57 -4.48 -0.99
C ALA A 27 -10.92 -4.37 -1.74
N GLU A 28 -12.04 -4.51 -1.03
CA GLU A 28 -13.38 -4.35 -1.60
C GLU A 28 -13.67 -2.91 -2.06
N ILE A 29 -13.34 -1.91 -1.23
CA ILE A 29 -13.52 -0.48 -1.52
C ILE A 29 -12.72 -0.08 -2.77
N LEU A 30 -11.47 -0.51 -2.86
CA LEU A 30 -10.60 -0.21 -3.99
C LEU A 30 -10.83 -1.14 -5.20
N ARG A 31 -11.66 -2.18 -5.04
CA ARG A 31 -11.85 -3.27 -6.02
C ARG A 31 -10.54 -3.90 -6.47
N LEU A 32 -9.65 -4.13 -5.51
CA LEU A 32 -8.33 -4.73 -5.73
C LEU A 32 -8.20 -6.00 -4.91
N PRO A 33 -7.46 -7.02 -5.38
CA PRO A 33 -7.16 -8.17 -4.54
C PRO A 33 -6.34 -7.75 -3.31
N GLN A 34 -6.55 -8.44 -2.20
CA GLN A 34 -5.87 -8.15 -0.93
C GLN A 34 -4.34 -8.21 -1.05
N GLY A 35 -3.81 -9.06 -1.93
CA GLY A 35 -2.37 -9.11 -2.26
C GLY A 35 -1.86 -7.79 -2.81
N THR A 36 -2.60 -7.17 -3.74
CA THR A 36 -2.29 -5.85 -4.29
C THR A 36 -2.37 -4.76 -3.23
N VAL A 37 -3.35 -4.80 -2.33
CA VAL A 37 -3.45 -3.84 -1.22
C VAL A 37 -2.23 -3.94 -0.30
N LYS A 38 -1.85 -5.16 0.13
CA LYS A 38 -0.65 -5.39 0.93
C LYS A 38 0.62 -4.88 0.24
N SER A 39 0.80 -5.20 -1.04
CA SER A 39 1.95 -4.74 -1.83
C SER A 39 1.99 -3.22 -1.98
N ARG A 40 0.84 -2.57 -2.22
CA ARG A 40 0.73 -1.11 -2.28
C ARG A 40 1.04 -0.44 -0.95
N MET A 41 0.56 -0.96 0.17
CA MET A 41 0.89 -0.44 1.49
C MET A 41 2.37 -0.62 1.81
N LEU A 42 2.96 -1.76 1.45
CA LEU A 42 4.39 -2.01 1.61
C LEU A 42 5.23 -1.00 0.81
N ARG A 43 4.93 -0.84 -0.49
CA ARG A 43 5.60 0.15 -1.36
C ARG A 43 5.39 1.57 -0.87
N GLY A 44 4.20 1.89 -0.35
CA GLY A 44 3.90 3.19 0.23
C GLY A 44 4.75 3.48 1.47
N ARG A 45 4.89 2.50 2.37
CA ARG A 45 5.80 2.59 3.53
C ARG A 45 7.27 2.67 3.11
N GLN A 46 7.70 1.94 2.08
CA GLN A 46 9.06 2.03 1.54
C GLN A 46 9.36 3.42 0.99
N LYS A 47 8.46 4.01 0.20
CA LYS A 47 8.61 5.38 -0.31
C LYS A 47 8.62 6.41 0.84
N LEU A 48 7.77 6.25 1.85
CA LEU A 48 7.78 7.07 3.06
C LEU A 48 9.14 6.96 3.77
N LYS A 49 9.62 5.74 4.01
CA LYS A 49 10.92 5.47 4.63
C LYS A 49 12.08 6.06 3.82
N LYS A 50 12.05 5.96 2.48
CA LYS A 50 13.05 6.58 1.61
C LYS A 50 13.06 8.11 1.71
N ILE A 51 11.89 8.73 1.86
CA ILE A 51 11.79 10.18 2.11
C ILE A 51 12.33 10.54 3.50
N LEU A 52 12.17 9.64 4.48
CA LEU A 52 12.63 9.80 5.86
C LEU A 52 14.10 9.35 6.08
N GLY A 53 14.74 8.71 5.10
CA GLY A 53 16.14 8.27 5.16
C GLY A 53 16.41 6.91 5.82
N GLU A 54 15.38 6.10 6.11
CA GLU A 54 15.55 4.81 6.80
C GLU A 54 15.52 3.62 5.81
N GLU A 55 16.66 2.92 5.68
CA GLU A 55 16.84 1.78 4.78
C GLU A 55 16.18 0.50 5.35
N GLY A 56 14.86 0.39 5.22
CA GLY A 56 14.11 -0.81 5.63
C GLY A 56 13.94 -1.80 4.49
N GLN A 57 14.80 -2.80 4.41
CA GLN A 57 14.72 -3.94 3.49
C GLN A 57 13.51 -4.82 3.82
N PHE A 58 12.60 -5.10 2.88
CA PHE A 58 11.77 -6.33 2.92
C PHE A 58 11.21 -6.71 1.55
N SER A 59 11.26 -8.02 1.33
CA SER A 59 11.16 -8.77 0.10
C SER A 59 9.79 -8.72 -0.57
N CYS A 60 9.83 -8.70 -1.90
CA CYS A 60 8.70 -8.93 -2.78
C CYS A 60 8.24 -10.39 -2.65
N GLU A 61 7.15 -10.62 -1.95
CA GLU A 61 6.30 -11.79 -2.18
C GLU A 61 4.98 -11.30 -2.79
N THR A 62 4.46 -12.08 -3.74
CA THR A 62 3.28 -11.81 -4.58
C THR A 62 3.50 -10.83 -5.73
N CYS A 63 4.30 -11.32 -6.68
CA CYS A 63 4.11 -11.06 -8.09
C CYS A 63 2.96 -11.97 -8.58
N GLU A 64 1.70 -11.65 -8.26
CA GLU A 64 0.55 -12.38 -8.81
C GLU A 64 -0.57 -11.40 -9.19
N THR A 65 -0.61 -11.15 -10.50
CA THR A 65 -1.79 -11.23 -11.36
C THR A 65 -3.03 -10.41 -11.02
N LEU A 66 -3.39 -9.52 -11.96
CA LEU A 66 -4.65 -9.45 -12.71
C LEU A 66 -4.64 -8.06 -13.36
N GLY A 67 -4.42 -7.91 -14.67
CA GLY A 67 -5.07 -8.71 -15.70
C GLY A 67 -6.51 -8.21 -15.84
N ASN A 68 -6.65 -6.97 -16.31
CA ASN A 68 -7.67 -6.42 -17.19
C ASN A 68 -7.20 -5.05 -17.65
#